data_AF-A0A848EM90-F1
#
_entry.id   AF-A0A848EM90-F1
#
_cell.length_a   1.000
_cell.length_b   1.000
_cell.length_c   1.000
_cell.angle_alpha   90.00
_cell.angle_beta   90.00
_cell.angle_gamma   90.00
#
_symmetry.space_group_name_H-M   'P 1'
#
loop_
_entity.id
_entity.type
_entity.pdbx_description
1 polymer ?
#
loop_
_entity_poly.entity_id
_entity_poly.type
_entity_poly.pdbx_seq_one_letter_code
_entity_poly.pdbx_strand_id
1 'polypeptide(L)'
;MGKRKDLSKFDKGQIVMVRLLGQSISKTAALVGCSRSAVVSIYQKWPKEGTVVNQRQGHGWPRLIDARGERRLAQVVRSNRRATVAQIAQEVNAGSDRKVSEYTVQRSLLRMGLHSRRPVRVPMLTPVHHRKRQQWAHEHQNWTTEQWKKVA
;
A
#
# COMPACT_ATOMS: atom_id res chain seq x y z
N MET A 1 8.23 7.68 -25.92
CA MET A 1 7.75 8.77 -25.05
C MET A 1 7.81 10.08 -25.81
N GLY A 2 6.76 10.91 -25.75
CA GLY A 2 6.70 12.18 -26.49
C GLY A 2 7.82 13.12 -26.05
N LYS A 3 8.54 13.70 -27.02
CA LYS A 3 9.74 14.52 -26.81
C LYS A 3 9.50 15.87 -26.10
N ARG A 4 8.27 16.17 -25.66
CA ARG A 4 7.89 17.49 -25.12
C ARG A 4 7.43 17.38 -23.67
N LYS A 5 7.86 18.33 -22.84
CA LYS A 5 7.35 18.50 -21.47
C LYS A 5 5.83 18.71 -21.51
N ASP A 6 5.14 18.13 -20.53
CA ASP A 6 3.72 18.40 -20.32
C ASP A 6 3.53 19.90 -20.00
N LEU A 7 2.46 20.49 -20.54
CA LEU A 7 2.07 21.88 -20.23
C LEU A 7 1.79 22.03 -18.73
N SER A 8 2.13 23.19 -18.18
CA SER A 8 1.90 23.45 -16.76
C SER A 8 0.40 23.53 -16.45
N LYS A 9 0.01 23.31 -15.20
CA LYS A 9 -1.40 23.46 -14.78
C LYS A 9 -1.93 24.86 -15.11
N PHE A 10 -1.08 25.87 -15.03
CA PHE A 10 -1.40 27.26 -15.36
C PHE A 10 -1.68 27.43 -16.86
N ASP A 11 -0.76 26.98 -17.73
CA ASP A 11 -0.91 27.08 -19.19
C ASP A 11 -2.20 26.40 -19.66
N LYS A 12 -2.49 25.24 -19.10
CA LYS A 12 -3.73 24.51 -19.41
C LYS A 12 -4.97 25.26 -18.92
N GLY A 13 -4.89 25.91 -17.76
CA GLY A 13 -5.96 26.79 -17.26
C GLY A 13 -6.20 27.99 -18.19
N GLN A 14 -5.13 28.62 -18.69
CA GLN A 14 -5.23 29.69 -19.68
C GLN A 14 -5.88 29.22 -20.97
N ILE A 15 -5.55 28.02 -21.46
CA ILE A 15 -6.20 27.42 -22.64
C ILE A 15 -7.72 27.32 -22.44
N VAL A 16 -8.16 26.78 -21.29
CA VAL A 16 -9.60 26.64 -21.00
C VAL A 16 -10.27 28.02 -20.93
N MET A 17 -9.68 28.95 -20.18
CA MET A 17 -10.23 30.30 -20.00
C MET A 17 -10.39 31.05 -21.33
N VAL A 18 -9.32 31.08 -22.15
CA VAL A 18 -9.30 31.79 -23.43
C VAL A 18 -10.29 31.18 -24.43
N ARG A 19 -10.48 29.86 -24.39
CA ARG A 19 -11.49 29.18 -25.21
C ARG A 19 -12.92 29.45 -24.74
N LEU A 20 -13.17 29.55 -23.44
CA LEU A 20 -14.47 29.98 -22.88
C LEU A 20 -14.82 31.42 -23.28
N LEU A 21 -13.81 32.30 -23.40
CA LEU A 21 -13.94 33.66 -23.93
C LEU A 21 -14.13 33.73 -25.46
N GLY A 22 -14.36 32.60 -26.14
CA GLY A 22 -14.68 32.55 -27.57
C GLY A 22 -13.51 32.76 -28.52
N GLN A 23 -12.27 32.87 -28.04
CA GLN A 23 -11.11 33.12 -28.90
C GLN A 23 -10.75 31.89 -29.75
N SER A 24 -10.20 32.11 -30.96
CA SER A 24 -9.85 31.02 -31.88
C SER A 24 -8.74 30.11 -31.32
N ILE A 25 -8.71 28.86 -31.81
CA ILE A 25 -7.68 27.87 -31.43
C ILE A 25 -6.27 28.40 -31.74
N SER A 26 -6.08 29.03 -32.90
CA SER A 26 -4.79 29.58 -33.32
C SER A 26 -4.32 30.70 -32.40
N LYS A 27 -5.23 31.60 -32.01
CA LYS A 27 -4.92 32.71 -31.10
C LYS A 27 -4.60 32.21 -29.69
N THR A 28 -5.33 31.20 -29.21
CA THR A 28 -5.06 30.54 -27.93
C THR A 28 -3.69 29.86 -27.93
N ALA A 29 -3.36 29.15 -29.01
CA ALA A 29 -2.09 28.46 -29.16
C ALA A 29 -0.90 29.44 -29.16
N ALA A 30 -1.03 30.56 -29.86
CA ALA A 30 -0.01 31.62 -29.89
C ALA A 30 0.17 32.28 -28.52
N LEU A 31 -0.92 32.59 -27.82
CA LEU A 31 -0.87 33.23 -26.49
C LEU A 31 -0.17 32.36 -25.45
N VAL A 32 -0.47 31.05 -25.43
CA VAL A 32 0.07 30.09 -24.46
C VAL A 32 1.42 29.52 -24.91
N GLY A 33 1.83 29.77 -26.16
CA GLY A 33 3.08 29.22 -26.71
C GLY A 33 3.05 27.70 -26.93
N CYS A 34 1.89 27.15 -27.29
CA CYS A 34 1.71 25.70 -27.48
C CYS A 34 1.18 25.34 -28.88
N SER A 35 1.10 24.05 -29.21
CA SER A 35 0.56 23.63 -30.50
C SER A 35 -0.97 23.75 -30.54
N ARG A 36 -1.53 24.01 -31.73
CA ARG A 36 -2.99 24.00 -31.96
C ARG A 36 -3.64 22.68 -31.53
N SER A 37 -2.94 21.56 -31.74
CA SER A 37 -3.39 20.24 -31.30
C SER A 37 -3.46 20.09 -29.78
N ALA A 38 -2.54 20.71 -29.02
CA ALA A 38 -2.57 20.70 -27.57
C ALA A 38 -3.79 21.46 -27.03
N VAL A 39 -4.09 22.63 -27.62
CA VAL A 39 -5.29 23.43 -27.29
C VAL A 39 -6.57 22.60 -27.49
N VAL A 40 -6.71 21.96 -28.65
CA VAL A 40 -7.88 21.12 -28.96
C VAL A 40 -7.99 19.95 -27.99
N SER A 41 -6.90 19.22 -27.76
CA SER A 41 -6.88 18.06 -26.88
C SER A 41 -7.25 18.42 -25.45
N ILE A 42 -6.67 19.49 -24.89
CA ILE A 42 -6.94 19.94 -23.52
C ILE A 42 -8.39 20.41 -23.38
N TYR A 43 -8.86 21.24 -24.32
CA TYR A 43 -10.22 21.78 -24.25
C TYR A 43 -11.29 20.69 -24.39
N GLN A 44 -11.06 19.65 -25.21
CA GLN A 44 -11.98 18.52 -25.34
C GLN A 44 -11.95 17.55 -24.15
N LYS A 45 -10.80 17.41 -23.47
CA LYS A 45 -10.65 16.53 -22.30
C LYS A 45 -11.21 17.16 -21.02
N TRP A 46 -11.06 18.47 -20.86
CA TRP A 46 -11.44 19.19 -19.64
C TRP A 46 -12.89 18.92 -19.17
N PRO A 47 -13.93 18.95 -20.03
CA PRO A 47 -15.30 18.64 -19.61
C PRO A 47 -15.50 17.19 -19.17
N LYS A 48 -14.71 16.25 -19.72
CA LYS A 48 -14.84 14.81 -19.44
C LYS A 48 -14.13 14.40 -18.15
N GLU A 49 -12.96 14.97 -17.90
CA GLU A 49 -12.11 14.64 -16.75
C GLU A 49 -12.40 15.53 -15.53
N GLY A 50 -13.14 16.64 -15.70
CA GLY A 50 -13.46 17.60 -14.63
C GLY A 50 -12.24 18.39 -14.11
N THR A 51 -11.05 18.15 -14.66
CA THR A 51 -9.81 18.80 -14.27
C THR A 51 -8.93 19.04 -15.50
N VAL A 52 -8.10 20.08 -15.45
CA VAL A 52 -7.10 20.35 -16.49
C VAL A 52 -5.76 19.64 -16.23
N VAL A 53 -5.64 18.96 -15.08
CA VAL A 53 -4.45 18.18 -14.72
C VAL A 53 -4.52 16.82 -15.39
N ASN A 54 -3.40 16.38 -15.98
CA ASN A 54 -3.29 15.03 -16.54
C ASN A 54 -3.40 14.02 -15.39
N GLN A 55 -4.54 13.34 -15.26
CA GLN A 55 -4.65 12.20 -14.37
C GLN A 55 -4.04 10.99 -15.09
N ARG A 56 -2.72 10.81 -14.96
CA ARG A 56 -2.10 9.56 -15.41
C ARG A 56 -2.59 8.46 -14.48
N GLN A 57 -3.63 7.72 -14.85
CA GLN A 57 -4.01 6.54 -14.07
C GLN A 57 -3.02 5.40 -14.36
N GLY A 58 -2.56 4.72 -13.31
CA GLY A 58 -1.79 3.47 -13.47
C GLY A 58 -0.37 3.62 -14.01
N HIS A 59 0.47 4.45 -13.38
CA HIS A 59 1.89 4.44 -13.67
C HIS A 59 2.62 3.31 -12.92
N GLY A 60 3.47 2.58 -13.64
CA GLY A 60 4.31 1.50 -13.12
C GLY A 60 3.97 0.13 -13.69
N TRP A 61 4.94 -0.79 -13.64
CA TRP A 61 4.69 -2.19 -13.98
C TRP A 61 3.87 -2.87 -12.86
N PRO A 62 2.89 -3.71 -13.20
CA PRO A 62 2.19 -4.53 -12.22
C PRO A 62 3.18 -5.35 -11.39
N ARG A 63 2.91 -5.46 -10.10
CA ARG A 63 3.77 -6.21 -9.18
C ARG A 63 3.75 -7.70 -9.53
N LEU A 64 4.91 -8.34 -9.37
CA LEU A 64 5.05 -9.80 -9.51
C LEU A 64 4.10 -10.54 -8.56
N ILE A 65 3.99 -10.07 -7.32
CA ILE A 65 3.05 -10.57 -6.32
C ILE A 65 1.82 -9.67 -6.31
N ASP A 66 0.67 -10.26 -6.63
CA ASP A 66 -0.64 -9.63 -6.60
C ASP A 66 -1.29 -9.73 -5.20
N ALA A 67 -2.50 -9.21 -5.05
CA ALA A 67 -3.22 -9.24 -3.77
C ALA A 67 -3.54 -10.66 -3.29
N ARG A 68 -3.63 -11.65 -4.19
CA ARG A 68 -3.79 -13.06 -3.82
C ARG A 68 -2.48 -13.66 -3.31
N GLY A 69 -1.37 -13.38 -3.99
CA GLY A 69 -0.04 -13.78 -3.57
C GLY A 69 0.35 -13.19 -2.21
N GLU A 70 0.00 -11.93 -1.93
CA GLU A 70 0.21 -11.32 -0.61
C GLU A 70 -0.59 -12.03 0.50
N ARG A 71 -1.86 -12.41 0.24
CA ARG A 71 -2.65 -13.19 1.20
C ARG A 71 -2.03 -14.56 1.49
N ARG A 72 -1.53 -15.24 0.45
CA ARG A 72 -0.82 -16.53 0.61
C ARG A 72 0.47 -16.36 1.41
N LEU A 73 1.26 -15.33 1.12
CA LEU A 73 2.46 -14.99 1.91
C LEU A 73 2.14 -14.77 3.39
N ALA A 74 1.09 -14.01 3.69
CA ALA A 74 0.66 -13.80 5.08
C ALA A 74 0.28 -15.10 5.78
N GLN A 75 -0.36 -16.03 5.07
CA GLN A 75 -0.73 -17.34 5.62
C GLN A 75 0.51 -18.18 5.93
N VAL A 76 1.45 -18.29 4.99
CA VAL A 76 2.72 -19.01 5.19
C VAL A 76 3.49 -18.49 6.41
N VAL A 77 3.63 -17.16 6.51
CA VAL A 77 4.31 -16.53 7.65
C VAL A 77 3.58 -16.76 8.98
N ARG A 78 2.25 -16.77 8.98
CA ARG A 78 1.46 -17.03 10.19
C ARG A 78 1.61 -18.47 10.67
N SER A 79 1.66 -19.43 9.75
CA SER A 79 1.88 -20.86 10.06
C SER A 79 3.28 -21.11 10.64
N ASN A 80 4.31 -20.46 10.09
CA ASN A 80 5.67 -20.59 10.59
C ASN A 80 6.35 -19.22 10.76
N ARG A 81 6.12 -18.58 11.91
CA ARG A 81 6.68 -17.25 12.25
C ARG A 81 8.20 -17.21 12.36
N ARG A 82 8.87 -18.37 12.39
CA ARG A 82 10.33 -18.51 12.48
C ARG A 82 10.98 -18.85 11.14
N ALA A 83 10.19 -19.04 10.08
CA ALA A 83 10.71 -19.40 8.77
C ALA A 83 11.62 -18.30 8.20
N THR A 84 12.68 -18.71 7.53
CA THR A 84 13.56 -17.80 6.79
C THR A 84 12.88 -17.36 5.48
N VAL A 85 13.34 -16.26 4.89
CA VAL A 85 12.83 -15.80 3.59
C VAL A 85 13.01 -16.87 2.51
N ALA A 86 14.11 -17.62 2.54
CA ALA A 86 14.36 -18.73 1.63
C ALA A 86 13.30 -19.84 1.77
N GLN A 87 12.98 -20.25 3.00
CA GLN A 87 11.94 -21.25 3.27
C GLN A 87 10.56 -20.76 2.81
N ILE A 88 10.23 -19.51 3.10
CA ILE A 88 8.96 -18.89 2.66
C ILE A 88 8.89 -18.85 1.13
N ALA A 89 9.99 -18.49 0.45
CA ALA A 89 10.06 -18.46 -0.99
C ALA A 89 9.89 -19.86 -1.60
N GLN A 90 10.53 -20.88 -1.03
CA GLN A 90 10.34 -22.28 -1.44
C GLN A 90 8.87 -22.71 -1.31
N GLU A 91 8.23 -22.44 -0.16
CA GLU A 91 6.83 -22.81 0.07
C GLU A 91 5.86 -22.09 -0.88
N VAL A 92 6.09 -20.79 -1.11
CA VAL A 92 5.31 -20.03 -2.10
C VAL A 92 5.56 -20.54 -3.52
N ASN A 93 6.77 -20.97 -3.84
CA ASN A 93 7.11 -21.48 -5.16
C ASN A 93 6.66 -22.93 -5.40
N ALA A 94 6.43 -23.73 -4.35
CA ALA A 94 6.12 -25.16 -4.46
C ALA A 94 4.81 -25.49 -5.21
N GLY A 95 3.93 -24.51 -5.42
CA GLY A 95 2.66 -24.67 -6.15
C GLY A 95 2.36 -23.53 -7.12
N SER A 96 3.39 -22.81 -7.58
CA SER A 96 3.24 -21.68 -8.51
C SER A 96 4.08 -21.91 -9.76
N ASP A 97 3.47 -21.72 -10.93
CA ASP A 97 4.17 -21.71 -12.23
C ASP A 97 5.12 -20.51 -12.32
N ARG A 98 4.74 -19.40 -11.71
CA ARG A 98 5.56 -18.19 -11.64
C ARG A 98 6.41 -18.24 -10.38
N LYS A 99 7.70 -18.53 -10.55
CA LYS A 99 8.67 -18.52 -9.45
C LYS A 99 8.99 -17.10 -9.01
N VAL A 100 9.03 -16.89 -7.71
CA VAL A 100 9.33 -15.60 -7.08
C VAL A 100 10.68 -15.71 -6.37
N SER A 101 11.54 -14.72 -6.59
CA SER A 101 12.84 -14.65 -5.91
C SER A 101 12.69 -14.29 -4.44
N GLU A 102 13.64 -14.72 -3.62
CA GLU A 102 13.72 -14.36 -2.20
C GLU A 102 13.67 -12.86 -1.97
N TYR A 103 14.38 -12.10 -2.80
CA TYR A 103 14.38 -10.63 -2.74
C TYR A 103 12.97 -10.04 -2.94
N THR A 104 12.19 -10.61 -3.87
CA THR A 104 10.82 -10.14 -4.11
C THR A 104 9.87 -10.52 -2.98
N VAL A 105 10.06 -11.70 -2.39
CA VAL A 105 9.34 -12.13 -1.19
C VAL A 105 9.64 -11.16 -0.04
N GLN A 106 10.92 -10.88 0.25
CA GLN A 106 11.32 -9.95 1.30
C GLN A 106 10.72 -8.55 1.11
N ARG A 107 10.81 -7.99 -0.10
CA ARG A 107 10.24 -6.67 -0.43
C ARG A 107 8.72 -6.64 -0.21
N SER A 108 8.03 -7.74 -0.53
CA SER A 108 6.58 -7.84 -0.35
C SER A 108 6.21 -7.97 1.14
N LEU A 109 6.95 -8.76 1.92
CA LEU A 109 6.76 -8.88 3.37
C LEU A 109 6.93 -7.53 4.08
N LEU A 110 8.01 -6.79 3.76
CA LEU A 110 8.25 -5.46 4.33
C LEU A 110 7.13 -4.47 3.97
N ARG A 111 6.66 -4.49 2.72
CA ARG A 111 5.51 -3.67 2.29
C ARG A 111 4.23 -4.00 3.06
N MET A 112 4.02 -5.27 3.38
CA MET A 112 2.90 -5.74 4.20
C MET A 112 3.08 -5.47 5.71
N GLY A 113 4.21 -4.88 6.13
CA GLY A 113 4.52 -4.62 7.54
C GLY A 113 5.02 -5.84 8.31
N LEU A 114 5.28 -6.96 7.63
CA LEU A 114 5.79 -8.19 8.24
C LEU A 114 7.32 -8.11 8.37
N HIS A 115 7.78 -7.99 9.61
CA HIS A 115 9.18 -7.88 9.95
C HIS A 115 9.60 -9.08 10.80
N SER A 116 10.86 -9.51 10.64
CA SER A 116 11.46 -10.43 11.59
C SER A 116 11.53 -9.77 12.97
N ARG A 117 11.04 -10.47 14.00
CA ARG A 117 11.06 -10.02 15.39
C ARG A 117 11.58 -11.14 16.27
N ARG A 118 12.35 -10.79 17.29
CA ARG A 118 12.74 -11.72 18.35
C ARG A 118 11.58 -11.82 19.35
N PRO A 119 11.11 -13.03 19.69
CA PRO A 119 10.15 -13.19 20.77
C PRO A 119 10.71 -12.58 22.06
N VAL A 120 9.84 -11.94 22.84
CA VAL A 120 10.20 -11.46 24.18
C VAL A 120 10.57 -12.67 25.02
N ARG A 121 11.76 -12.65 25.65
CA ARG A 121 12.19 -13.68 26.57
C ARG A 121 11.45 -13.47 27.89
N VAL A 122 10.38 -14.24 28.10
CA VAL A 122 9.70 -14.33 29.40
C VAL A 122 10.20 -15.58 30.13
N PRO A 123 10.31 -15.55 31.48
CA PRO A 123 10.58 -16.75 32.25
C PRO A 123 9.54 -17.82 31.90
N MET A 124 10.01 -19.05 31.63
CA MET A 124 9.11 -20.16 31.37
C MET A 124 8.31 -20.45 32.64
N LEU A 125 6.98 -20.44 32.53
CA LEU A 125 6.13 -20.83 33.64
C LEU A 125 6.27 -22.34 33.83
N THR A 126 6.63 -22.75 35.06
CA THR A 126 6.62 -24.16 35.43
C THR A 126 5.18 -24.63 35.60
N PRO A 127 4.89 -25.94 35.52
CA PRO A 127 3.55 -26.47 35.80
C PRO A 127 3.01 -26.04 37.18
N VAL A 128 3.89 -25.87 38.17
CA VAL A 128 3.54 -25.36 39.51
C VAL A 128 3.05 -23.92 39.45
N HIS A 129 3.72 -23.05 38.68
CA HIS A 129 3.28 -21.66 38.49
C HIS A 129 1.90 -21.60 37.83
N HIS A 130 1.65 -22.45 36.83
CA HIS A 130 0.34 -22.52 36.18
C HIS A 130 -0.77 -22.88 37.16
N ARG A 131 -0.57 -23.91 37.99
CA ARG A 131 -1.55 -24.33 39.01
C ARG A 131 -1.82 -23.23 40.03
N LYS A 132 -0.78 -22.61 40.58
CA LYS A 132 -0.92 -21.53 41.57
C LYS A 132 -1.67 -20.33 41.01
N ARG A 133 -1.35 -19.92 39.77
CA ARG A 133 -2.04 -18.81 39.10
C ARG A 133 -3.50 -19.13 38.83
N GLN A 134 -3.79 -20.36 38.40
CA GLN A 134 -5.16 -20.82 38.16
C GLN A 134 -5.97 -20.86 39.45
N GLN A 135 -5.41 -21.42 40.52
CA GLN A 135 -6.04 -21.47 41.83
C GLN A 135 -6.33 -20.06 42.36
N TRP A 136 -5.34 -19.16 42.28
CA TRP A 136 -5.50 -17.77 42.67
C TRP A 136 -6.64 -17.09 41.89
N ALA A 137 -6.70 -17.29 40.57
CA ALA A 137 -7.78 -16.73 39.75
C ALA A 137 -9.17 -17.28 40.13
N HIS A 138 -9.29 -18.56 40.48
CA HIS A 138 -10.55 -19.14 40.96
C HIS A 138 -10.96 -18.59 42.33
N GLU A 139 -10.02 -18.51 43.28
CA GLU A 139 -10.28 -17.96 44.63
C GLU A 139 -10.73 -16.49 44.57
N HIS A 140 -10.26 -15.75 43.56
CA HIS A 140 -10.47 -14.31 43.42
C HIS A 140 -11.50 -13.97 42.32
N GLN A 141 -12.24 -14.97 41.81
CA GLN A 141 -13.17 -14.79 40.68
C GLN A 141 -14.29 -13.78 40.99
N ASN A 142 -14.72 -13.71 42.25
CA ASN A 142 -15.84 -12.86 42.68
C ASN A 142 -15.38 -11.54 43.34
N TRP A 143 -14.13 -11.14 43.12
CA TRP A 143 -13.60 -9.91 43.71
C TRP A 143 -14.23 -8.65 43.13
N THR A 144 -14.55 -7.73 44.03
CA THR A 144 -15.05 -6.39 43.70
C THR A 144 -13.92 -5.48 43.21
N THR A 145 -14.26 -4.42 42.48
CA THR A 145 -13.28 -3.46 41.93
C THR A 145 -12.40 -2.83 43.01
N GLU A 146 -12.94 -2.60 44.21
CA GLU A 146 -12.17 -2.08 45.35
C GLU A 146 -11.17 -3.10 45.92
N GLN A 147 -11.46 -4.41 45.81
CA GLN A 147 -10.51 -5.46 46.19
C GLN A 147 -9.39 -5.62 45.15
N TRP A 148 -9.71 -5.50 43.85
CA TRP A 148 -8.71 -5.50 42.78
C TRP A 148 -7.69 -4.37 42.90
N LYS A 149 -8.10 -3.18 43.37
CA LYS A 149 -7.20 -2.04 43.61
C LYS A 149 -6.11 -2.33 44.65
N LYS A 150 -6.25 -3.38 45.47
CA LYS A 150 -5.27 -3.77 46.50
C LYS A 150 -4.20 -4.73 46.00
N VAL A 151 -4.30 -5.24 44.77
CA VAL A 151 -3.28 -6.09 44.15
C VAL A 151 -2.37 -5.20 43.31
N ALA A 152 -1.12 -5.07 43.75
CA ALA A 152 -0.06 -4.33 43.06
C ALA A 152 0.88 -5.28 42.31
#